data_AF-A0A7C7RYQ8-F1
#
_entry.id   AF-A0A7C7RYQ8-F1
#
_cell.length_a   1.000
_cell.length_b   1.000
_cell.length_c   1.000
_cell.angle_alpha   90.00
_cell.angle_beta   90.00
_cell.angle_gamma   90.00
#
_symmetry.space_group_name_H-M   'P 1'
#
loop_
_entity.id
_entity.type
_entity.pdbx_description
1 polymer ?
#
loop_
_entity_poly.entity_id
_entity_poly.type
_entity_poly.pdbx_seq_one_letter_code
_entity_poly.pdbx_strand_id
1 'polypeptide(L)'
;MPNLSSLIELKNTIPEMAWPRVIAALRQDPLVWQALQSPDFRNLAISHFGSRPEKWTPAHIAWLTISRDLKLDDLRTHSLREIDPDMYQHAIRTYDLHVGASPPQMTLPAAGYLMLALLERHRQAWNWQEAPASAHWKTPYACLFGCLEQPAPMLSNLPFPLAAHALLANPLSEDDLVRHFHTLLVSVPRPERLTFLENLITQRPALARRLAASGQQPVGSRPSVDAGDAGLPPAFRSHILHHFKNIHTLIAKLNAALAQAEVRVSGGLDAQAAMALQESWHAVTRLQSDVLAPFSQISAALGEG
;
A
#
# COMPACT_ATOMS: atom_id res chain seq x y z
N MET A 1 -15.79 16.62 -13.64
CA MET A 1 -15.19 17.20 -12.43
C MET A 1 -16.02 16.78 -11.22
N PRO A 2 -15.42 16.47 -10.06
CA PRO A 2 -16.17 16.10 -8.86
C PRO A 2 -17.10 17.24 -8.45
N ASN A 3 -18.33 16.91 -8.07
CA ASN A 3 -19.30 17.92 -7.66
C ASN A 3 -18.87 18.48 -6.29
N LEU A 4 -18.56 19.78 -6.21
CA LEU A 4 -18.13 20.45 -4.97
C LEU A 4 -19.14 20.24 -3.82
N SER A 5 -20.44 20.12 -4.13
CA SER A 5 -21.49 19.83 -3.14
C SER A 5 -21.24 18.52 -2.40
N SER A 6 -20.84 17.46 -3.13
CA SER A 6 -20.60 16.14 -2.55
C SER A 6 -19.48 16.15 -1.50
N LEU A 7 -18.42 16.94 -1.75
CA LEU A 7 -17.29 17.05 -0.84
C LEU A 7 -17.66 17.82 0.43
N ILE A 8 -18.47 18.87 0.29
CA ILE A 8 -18.93 19.68 1.44
C ILE A 8 -19.81 18.83 2.36
N GLU A 9 -20.75 18.07 1.81
CA GLU A 9 -21.63 17.19 2.59
C GLU A 9 -20.86 16.11 3.36
N LEU A 10 -19.87 15.48 2.72
CA LEU A 10 -18.99 14.51 3.39
C LEU A 10 -18.17 15.16 4.52
N LYS A 11 -17.62 16.36 4.28
CA LYS A 11 -16.87 17.11 5.28
C LYS A 11 -17.72 17.53 6.48
N ASN A 12 -18.99 17.87 6.25
CA ASN A 12 -19.92 18.21 7.33
C ASN A 12 -20.33 17.00 8.18
N THR A 13 -20.13 15.78 7.67
CA THR A 13 -20.49 14.53 8.35
C THR A 13 -19.30 13.93 9.12
N ILE A 14 -18.12 13.91 8.49
CA ILE A 14 -16.91 13.27 9.01
C ILE A 14 -16.15 14.26 9.91
N PRO A 15 -15.55 13.85 11.04
CA PRO A 15 -14.69 14.71 11.85
C PRO A 15 -13.53 15.29 11.03
N GLU A 16 -13.23 16.57 11.24
CA GLU A 16 -12.20 17.30 10.48
C GLU A 16 -10.82 16.61 10.49
N MET A 17 -10.42 16.09 11.66
CA MET A 17 -9.17 15.34 11.83
C MET A 17 -9.08 14.08 10.95
N ALA A 18 -10.20 13.53 10.50
CA ALA A 18 -10.26 12.34 9.66
C ALA A 18 -10.40 12.67 8.17
N TRP A 19 -10.65 13.93 7.78
CA TRP A 19 -10.84 14.31 6.38
C TRP A 19 -9.69 13.91 5.47
N PRO A 20 -8.40 14.16 5.82
CA PRO A 20 -7.30 13.87 4.90
C PRO A 20 -7.24 12.37 4.57
N ARG A 21 -7.40 11.49 5.57
CA ARG A 21 -7.36 10.04 5.34
C ARG A 21 -8.60 9.50 4.64
N VAL A 22 -9.81 9.92 5.04
CA VAL A 22 -11.05 9.36 4.48
C VAL A 22 -11.23 9.83 3.04
N ILE A 23 -11.11 11.12 2.77
CA ILE A 23 -11.30 11.66 1.41
C ILE A 23 -10.21 11.14 0.48
N ALA A 24 -8.96 11.08 0.94
CA ALA A 24 -7.89 10.52 0.13
C ALA A 24 -8.05 9.02 -0.11
N ALA A 25 -8.69 8.26 0.78
CA ALA A 25 -8.98 6.84 0.59
C ALA A 25 -10.13 6.61 -0.39
N LEU A 26 -11.25 7.31 -0.21
CA LEU A 26 -12.40 7.21 -1.11
C LEU A 26 -12.05 7.57 -2.55
N ARG A 27 -11.16 8.54 -2.77
CA ARG A 27 -10.68 8.93 -4.10
C ARG A 27 -9.76 7.92 -4.78
N GLN A 28 -9.16 6.99 -4.04
CA GLN A 28 -8.31 5.95 -4.64
C GLN A 28 -9.11 4.98 -5.49
N ASP A 29 -10.37 4.73 -5.10
CA ASP A 29 -11.24 3.80 -5.80
C ASP A 29 -12.28 4.55 -6.65
N PRO A 30 -12.14 4.54 -7.99
CA PRO A 30 -13.03 5.31 -8.86
C PRO A 30 -14.50 4.88 -8.77
N LEU A 31 -14.80 3.60 -8.57
CA LEU A 31 -16.18 3.11 -8.50
C LEU A 31 -16.85 3.58 -7.21
N VAL A 32 -16.14 3.49 -6.10
CA VAL A 32 -16.59 4.02 -4.80
C VAL A 32 -16.80 5.53 -4.89
N TRP A 33 -15.82 6.27 -5.42
CA TRP A 33 -15.91 7.73 -5.54
C TRP A 33 -17.06 8.18 -6.45
N GLN A 34 -17.26 7.47 -7.57
CA GLN A 34 -18.34 7.74 -8.52
C GLN A 34 -19.71 7.48 -7.90
N ALA A 35 -19.89 6.39 -7.15
CA ALA A 35 -21.17 6.09 -6.49
C ALA A 35 -21.57 7.21 -5.52
N LEU A 36 -20.61 7.76 -4.76
CA LEU A 36 -20.83 8.88 -3.83
C LEU A 36 -21.16 10.21 -4.53
N GLN A 37 -21.00 10.32 -5.86
CA GLN A 37 -21.45 11.50 -6.58
C GLN A 37 -22.98 11.57 -6.68
N SER A 38 -23.68 10.42 -6.63
CA SER A 38 -25.14 10.38 -6.60
C SER A 38 -25.67 10.92 -5.26
N PRO A 39 -26.53 11.97 -5.25
CA PRO A 39 -27.09 12.53 -4.02
C PRO A 39 -27.83 11.50 -3.17
N ASP A 40 -28.67 10.67 -3.79
CA ASP A 40 -29.48 9.67 -3.08
C ASP A 40 -28.59 8.62 -2.39
N PHE A 41 -27.60 8.10 -3.13
CA PHE A 41 -26.67 7.11 -2.58
C PHE A 41 -25.75 7.72 -1.51
N ARG A 42 -25.31 8.97 -1.69
CA ARG A 42 -24.50 9.67 -0.68
C ARG A 42 -25.28 9.92 0.60
N ASN A 43 -26.53 10.34 0.51
CA ASN A 43 -27.39 10.53 1.68
C ASN A 43 -27.63 9.21 2.42
N LEU A 44 -27.82 8.11 1.68
CA LEU A 44 -27.87 6.76 2.25
C LEU A 44 -26.55 6.39 2.94
N ALA A 45 -25.40 6.64 2.32
CA ALA A 45 -24.10 6.38 2.95
C ALA A 45 -23.90 7.22 4.23
N ILE A 46 -24.26 8.51 4.19
CA ILE A 46 -24.19 9.41 5.35
C ILE A 46 -25.09 8.90 6.48
N SER A 47 -26.32 8.48 6.19
CA SER A 47 -27.25 7.99 7.23
C SER A 47 -26.78 6.69 7.88
N HIS A 48 -26.12 5.80 7.12
CA HIS A 48 -25.60 4.53 7.64
C HIS A 48 -24.25 4.67 8.37
N PHE A 49 -23.33 5.46 7.84
CA PHE A 49 -21.96 5.54 8.38
C PHE A 49 -21.80 6.65 9.41
N GLY A 50 -22.50 7.78 9.20
CA GLY A 50 -22.39 8.97 10.04
C GLY A 50 -20.95 9.45 10.16
N SER A 51 -20.57 9.89 11.35
CA SER A 51 -19.26 10.47 11.66
C SER A 51 -18.12 9.46 11.86
N ARG A 52 -18.36 8.16 11.66
CA ARG A 52 -17.41 7.07 11.94
C ARG A 52 -16.43 6.83 10.79
N PRO A 53 -15.18 7.31 10.84
CA PRO A 53 -14.25 7.22 9.70
C PRO A 53 -13.97 5.78 9.25
N GLU A 54 -13.97 4.83 10.18
CA GLU A 54 -13.72 3.40 9.95
C GLU A 54 -14.83 2.69 9.16
N LYS A 55 -16.02 3.28 9.08
CA LYS A 55 -17.12 2.76 8.25
C LYS A 55 -17.09 3.31 6.81
N TRP A 56 -16.29 4.34 6.53
CA TRP A 56 -16.11 4.91 5.18
C TRP A 56 -15.09 4.14 4.35
N THR A 57 -15.32 2.83 4.19
CA THR A 57 -14.47 1.89 3.42
C THR A 57 -15.18 1.45 2.14
N PRO A 58 -14.45 1.01 1.09
CA PRO A 58 -15.02 0.35 -0.07
C PRO A 58 -15.96 -0.81 0.29
N ALA A 59 -15.60 -1.61 1.29
CA ALA A 59 -16.40 -2.75 1.75
C ALA A 59 -17.82 -2.35 2.17
N HIS A 60 -17.92 -1.44 3.14
CA HIS A 60 -19.20 -0.90 3.62
C HIS A 60 -19.98 -0.18 2.52
N ILE A 61 -19.30 0.56 1.63
CA ILE A 61 -19.97 1.28 0.53
C ILE A 61 -20.54 0.31 -0.50
N ALA A 62 -19.79 -0.71 -0.91
CA ALA A 62 -20.29 -1.75 -1.80
C ALA A 62 -21.42 -2.55 -1.14
N TRP A 63 -21.33 -2.82 0.17
CA TRP A 63 -22.34 -3.52 0.94
C TRP A 63 -23.71 -2.85 0.87
N LEU A 64 -23.78 -1.51 0.98
CA LEU A 64 -25.04 -0.75 0.84
C LEU A 64 -25.75 -0.97 -0.49
N THR A 65 -25.04 -1.42 -1.53
CA THR A 65 -25.64 -1.66 -2.84
C THR A 65 -26.22 -3.06 -3.01
N ILE A 66 -25.82 -4.03 -2.18
CA ILE A 66 -26.19 -5.44 -2.32
C ILE A 66 -27.05 -5.98 -1.18
N SER A 67 -26.97 -5.40 0.03
CA SER A 67 -27.72 -5.88 1.19
C SER A 67 -28.32 -4.73 1.99
N ARG A 68 -29.55 -4.94 2.48
CA ARG A 68 -30.30 -3.96 3.27
C ARG A 68 -30.42 -4.34 4.75
N ASP A 69 -30.43 -5.63 5.07
CA ASP A 69 -30.81 -6.11 6.41
C ASP A 69 -29.66 -6.80 7.16
N LEU A 70 -28.64 -7.28 6.45
CA LEU A 70 -27.51 -7.98 7.06
C LEU A 70 -26.41 -7.00 7.47
N LYS A 71 -25.78 -7.23 8.63
CA LYS A 71 -24.63 -6.44 9.04
C LYS A 71 -23.37 -7.05 8.44
N LEU A 72 -22.53 -6.20 7.85
CA LEU A 72 -21.24 -6.64 7.32
C LEU A 72 -20.37 -7.33 8.39
N ASP A 73 -20.51 -6.93 9.66
CA ASP A 73 -19.79 -7.52 10.78
C ASP A 73 -20.19 -9.00 11.03
N ASP A 74 -21.42 -9.40 10.71
CA ASP A 74 -21.88 -10.80 10.83
C ASP A 74 -21.14 -11.72 9.85
N LEU A 75 -20.70 -11.17 8.71
CA LEU A 75 -19.89 -11.87 7.72
C LEU A 75 -18.46 -12.09 8.15
N ARG A 76 -18.01 -11.64 9.32
CA ARG A 76 -16.68 -12.02 9.82
C ARG A 76 -16.73 -13.37 10.52
N THR A 77 -17.82 -13.64 11.25
CA THR A 77 -17.94 -14.83 12.10
C THR A 77 -18.70 -15.99 11.47
N HIS A 78 -19.60 -15.72 10.53
CA HIS A 78 -20.47 -16.75 9.94
C HIS A 78 -20.29 -16.86 8.43
N SER A 79 -20.42 -18.08 7.89
CA SER A 79 -20.41 -18.29 6.44
C SER A 79 -21.65 -17.65 5.81
N LEU A 80 -21.44 -16.97 4.68
CA LEU A 80 -22.54 -16.40 3.91
C LEU A 80 -23.54 -17.48 3.47
N ARG A 81 -23.06 -18.70 3.21
CA ARG A 81 -23.91 -19.83 2.82
C ARG A 81 -24.93 -20.20 3.90
N GLU A 82 -24.62 -19.94 5.17
CA GLU A 82 -25.49 -20.25 6.31
C GLU A 82 -26.49 -19.12 6.57
N ILE A 83 -26.04 -17.87 6.42
CA ILE A 83 -26.87 -16.69 6.71
C ILE A 83 -27.84 -16.39 5.56
N ASP A 84 -27.34 -16.42 4.32
CA ASP A 84 -28.08 -16.03 3.12
C ASP A 84 -27.62 -16.87 1.91
N PRO A 85 -28.23 -18.06 1.73
CA PRO A 85 -27.89 -18.97 0.64
C PRO A 85 -28.09 -18.36 -0.76
N ASP A 86 -29.07 -17.47 -0.91
CA ASP A 86 -29.38 -16.83 -2.20
C ASP A 86 -28.31 -15.81 -2.57
N MET A 87 -27.89 -14.99 -1.61
CA MET A 87 -26.76 -14.06 -1.78
C MET A 87 -25.45 -14.82 -2.02
N TYR A 88 -25.23 -15.95 -1.35
CA TYR A 88 -24.09 -16.84 -1.63
C TYR A 88 -24.11 -17.31 -3.09
N GLN A 89 -25.23 -17.87 -3.57
CA GLN A 89 -25.36 -18.33 -4.95
C GLN A 89 -25.16 -17.18 -5.95
N HIS A 90 -25.67 -15.99 -5.64
CA HIS A 90 -25.45 -14.82 -6.49
C HIS A 90 -23.97 -14.44 -6.55
N ALA A 91 -23.29 -14.38 -5.41
CA ALA A 91 -21.86 -14.08 -5.33
C ALA A 91 -21.01 -15.05 -6.16
N ILE A 92 -21.26 -16.36 -6.07
CA ILE A 92 -20.55 -17.38 -6.86
C ILE A 92 -20.79 -17.19 -8.36
N ARG A 93 -22.04 -16.98 -8.79
CA ARG A 93 -22.35 -16.72 -10.21
C ARG A 93 -21.66 -15.45 -10.72
N THR A 94 -21.63 -14.38 -9.92
CA THR A 94 -20.92 -13.16 -10.26
C THR A 94 -19.43 -13.41 -10.41
N TYR A 95 -18.83 -14.21 -9.52
CA TYR A 95 -17.42 -14.60 -9.60
C TYR A 95 -17.10 -15.34 -10.89
N ASP A 96 -17.86 -16.38 -11.21
CA ASP A 96 -17.62 -17.21 -12.40
C ASP A 96 -17.72 -16.36 -13.68
N LEU A 97 -18.65 -15.41 -13.71
CA LEU A 97 -18.79 -14.46 -14.81
C LEU A 97 -17.58 -13.52 -14.97
N HIS A 98 -16.94 -13.10 -13.89
CA HIS A 98 -15.83 -12.14 -13.91
C HIS A 98 -14.43 -12.78 -13.98
N VAL A 99 -14.33 -14.10 -13.78
CA VAL A 99 -13.10 -14.86 -14.03
C VAL A 99 -12.98 -15.29 -15.51
N GLY A 100 -14.08 -15.29 -16.26
CA GLY A 100 -14.09 -15.62 -17.69
C GLY A 100 -13.21 -14.69 -18.54
N ALA A 101 -12.94 -15.10 -19.78
CA ALA A 101 -12.05 -14.39 -20.71
C ALA A 101 -12.52 -12.96 -21.05
N SER A 102 -13.82 -12.70 -20.97
CA SER A 102 -14.44 -11.41 -21.28
C SER A 102 -15.32 -10.96 -20.11
N PRO A 103 -14.72 -10.51 -19.00
CA PRO A 103 -15.50 -10.10 -17.84
C PRO A 103 -16.33 -8.85 -18.18
N PRO A 104 -17.57 -8.74 -17.67
CA PRO A 104 -18.38 -7.55 -17.85
C PRO A 104 -17.73 -6.34 -17.15
N GLN A 105 -18.20 -5.13 -17.44
CA GLN A 105 -17.69 -3.93 -16.76
C GLN A 105 -17.95 -4.01 -15.25
N MET A 106 -16.92 -3.71 -14.45
CA MET A 106 -17.04 -3.72 -13.00
C MET A 106 -18.01 -2.63 -12.54
N THR A 107 -18.99 -3.02 -11.74
CA THR A 107 -19.92 -2.11 -11.05
C THR A 107 -19.73 -2.22 -9.54
N LEU A 108 -20.17 -1.23 -8.78
CA LEU A 108 -20.07 -1.27 -7.32
C LEU A 108 -20.84 -2.47 -6.69
N PRO A 109 -22.07 -2.80 -7.12
CA PRO A 109 -22.75 -4.03 -6.68
C PRO A 109 -21.97 -5.30 -7.04
N ALA A 110 -21.46 -5.40 -8.27
CA ALA A 110 -20.64 -6.54 -8.67
C ALA A 110 -19.40 -6.67 -7.79
N ALA A 111 -18.71 -5.57 -7.48
CA ALA A 111 -17.56 -5.59 -6.58
C ALA A 111 -17.93 -6.06 -5.16
N GLY A 112 -19.12 -5.70 -4.67
CA GLY A 112 -19.67 -6.21 -3.41
C GLY A 112 -19.88 -7.73 -3.43
N TYR A 113 -20.53 -8.26 -4.48
CA TYR A 113 -20.71 -9.71 -4.62
C TYR A 113 -19.40 -10.47 -4.81
N LEU A 114 -18.45 -9.91 -5.58
CA LEU A 114 -17.13 -10.51 -5.76
C LEU A 114 -16.32 -10.53 -4.47
N MET A 115 -16.40 -9.48 -3.64
CA MET A 115 -15.84 -9.48 -2.30
C MET A 115 -16.37 -10.67 -1.48
N LEU A 116 -17.68 -10.92 -1.51
CA LEU A 116 -18.29 -12.06 -0.80
C LEU A 116 -17.79 -13.41 -1.33
N ALA A 117 -17.75 -13.57 -2.65
CA ALA A 117 -17.25 -14.80 -3.25
C ALA A 117 -15.78 -15.09 -2.87
N LEU A 118 -14.93 -14.05 -2.86
CA LEU A 118 -13.53 -14.17 -2.44
C LEU A 118 -13.41 -14.48 -0.94
N LEU A 119 -14.24 -13.88 -0.10
CA LEU A 119 -14.26 -14.15 1.35
C LEU A 119 -14.65 -15.61 1.65
N GLU A 120 -15.67 -16.13 0.96
CA GLU A 120 -16.10 -17.52 1.13
C GLU A 120 -15.06 -18.51 0.60
N ARG A 121 -14.41 -18.21 -0.52
CA ARG A 121 -13.27 -19.00 -0.99
C ARG A 121 -12.16 -19.03 0.05
N HIS A 122 -11.78 -17.87 0.60
CA HIS A 122 -10.76 -17.80 1.65
C HIS A 122 -11.06 -18.70 2.85
N ARG A 123 -12.32 -18.76 3.29
CA ARG A 123 -12.77 -19.63 4.39
C ARG A 123 -12.62 -21.12 4.09
N GLN A 124 -12.73 -21.51 2.82
CA GLN A 124 -12.58 -22.89 2.35
C GLN A 124 -11.10 -23.27 2.15
N ALA A 125 -10.18 -22.62 2.87
CA ALA A 125 -8.72 -22.81 2.77
C ALA A 125 -8.15 -22.53 1.36
N TRP A 126 -8.72 -21.56 0.64
CA TRP A 126 -8.24 -21.16 -0.67
C TRP A 126 -6.84 -20.54 -0.63
N ASN A 127 -6.00 -20.92 -1.59
CA ASN A 127 -4.68 -20.35 -1.80
C ASN A 127 -4.79 -19.03 -2.58
N TRP A 128 -4.35 -17.91 -1.97
CA TRP A 128 -4.37 -16.60 -2.61
C TRP A 128 -3.58 -16.53 -3.93
N GLN A 129 -2.66 -17.45 -4.19
CA GLN A 129 -1.93 -17.55 -5.47
C GLN A 129 -2.85 -17.84 -6.66
N GLU A 130 -4.00 -18.49 -6.43
CA GLU A 130 -4.99 -18.79 -7.48
C GLU A 130 -6.01 -17.66 -7.64
N ALA A 131 -5.90 -16.61 -6.83
CA ALA A 131 -6.85 -15.50 -6.86
C ALA A 131 -6.62 -14.64 -8.13
N PRO A 132 -7.69 -14.09 -8.74
CA PRO A 132 -7.56 -13.28 -9.95
C PRO A 132 -6.65 -12.06 -9.72
N ALA A 133 -5.70 -11.83 -10.62
CA ALA A 133 -4.62 -10.86 -10.41
C ALA A 133 -4.65 -9.65 -11.37
N SER A 134 -5.74 -9.46 -12.14
CA SER A 134 -5.83 -8.37 -13.11
C SER A 134 -6.32 -7.06 -12.49
N ALA A 135 -6.02 -5.93 -13.14
CA ALA A 135 -6.44 -4.60 -12.69
C ALA A 135 -7.96 -4.43 -12.52
N HIS A 136 -8.75 -5.28 -13.18
CA HIS A 136 -10.20 -5.35 -13.05
C HIS A 136 -10.65 -5.66 -11.61
N TRP A 137 -9.82 -6.33 -10.81
CA TRP A 137 -10.13 -6.77 -9.45
C TRP A 137 -9.76 -5.77 -8.34
N LYS A 138 -9.34 -4.55 -8.70
CA LYS A 138 -8.98 -3.48 -7.74
C LYS A 138 -10.04 -3.24 -6.67
N THR A 139 -11.28 -2.94 -7.07
CA THR A 139 -12.37 -2.64 -6.14
C THR A 139 -12.78 -3.85 -5.31
N PRO A 140 -12.98 -5.07 -5.87
CA PRO A 140 -13.22 -6.27 -5.08
C PRO A 140 -12.18 -6.51 -3.97
N TYR A 141 -10.87 -6.35 -4.24
CA TYR A 141 -9.85 -6.52 -3.21
C TYR A 141 -9.83 -5.38 -2.19
N ALA A 142 -10.12 -4.14 -2.60
CA ALA A 142 -10.27 -3.03 -1.67
C ALA A 142 -11.46 -3.24 -0.72
N CYS A 143 -12.55 -3.82 -1.21
CA CYS A 143 -13.68 -4.25 -0.39
C CYS A 143 -13.30 -5.41 0.53
N LEU A 144 -12.66 -6.45 0.00
CA LEU A 144 -12.25 -7.63 0.77
C LEU A 144 -11.29 -7.29 1.92
N PHE A 145 -10.36 -6.36 1.68
CA PHE A 145 -9.46 -5.87 2.72
C PHE A 145 -10.20 -5.39 3.98
N GLY A 146 -11.31 -4.67 3.83
CA GLY A 146 -12.11 -4.17 4.96
C GLY A 146 -12.88 -5.27 5.72
N CYS A 147 -13.02 -6.45 5.12
CA CYS A 147 -13.75 -7.59 5.69
C CYS A 147 -12.84 -8.61 6.40
N LEU A 148 -11.56 -8.67 6.04
CA LEU A 148 -10.62 -9.63 6.62
C LEU A 148 -10.10 -9.17 8.00
N GLU A 149 -9.99 -10.12 8.93
CA GLU A 149 -9.32 -9.88 10.22
C GLU A 149 -7.81 -9.75 10.05
N GLN A 150 -7.24 -10.55 9.15
CA GLN A 150 -5.80 -10.60 8.87
C GLN A 150 -5.57 -10.45 7.36
N PRO A 151 -5.44 -9.21 6.84
CA PRO A 151 -5.28 -8.99 5.40
C PRO A 151 -3.87 -9.28 4.87
N ALA A 152 -2.87 -9.47 5.75
CA ALA A 152 -1.47 -9.62 5.34
C ALA A 152 -1.21 -10.82 4.40
N PRO A 153 -1.78 -12.03 4.62
CA PRO A 153 -1.62 -13.14 3.69
C PRO A 153 -2.20 -12.85 2.31
N MET A 154 -3.37 -12.19 2.23
CA MET A 154 -3.96 -11.75 0.96
C MET A 154 -3.02 -10.78 0.24
N LEU A 155 -2.62 -9.69 0.91
CA LEU A 155 -1.81 -8.64 0.30
C LEU A 155 -0.46 -9.14 -0.21
N SER A 156 0.16 -10.10 0.49
CA SER A 156 1.47 -10.65 0.11
C SER A 156 1.43 -11.54 -1.14
N ASN A 157 0.26 -12.03 -1.52
CA ASN A 157 0.06 -12.87 -2.70
C ASN A 157 -0.52 -12.10 -3.90
N LEU A 158 -0.90 -10.82 -3.71
CA LEU A 158 -1.38 -9.98 -4.80
C LEU A 158 -0.22 -9.28 -5.52
N PRO A 159 -0.36 -9.01 -6.84
CA PRO A 159 0.50 -8.05 -7.52
C PRO A 159 0.53 -6.72 -6.76
N PHE A 160 1.72 -6.13 -6.63
CA PHE A 160 1.92 -4.93 -5.83
C PHE A 160 0.93 -3.79 -6.13
N PRO A 161 0.58 -3.47 -7.40
CA PRO A 161 -0.41 -2.44 -7.70
C PRO A 161 -1.81 -2.72 -7.13
N LEU A 162 -2.24 -3.99 -7.05
CA LEU A 162 -3.51 -4.39 -6.44
C LEU A 162 -3.45 -4.30 -4.92
N ALA A 163 -2.36 -4.79 -4.31
CA ALA A 163 -2.15 -4.71 -2.87
C ALA A 163 -2.11 -3.24 -2.38
N ALA A 164 -1.37 -2.38 -3.11
CA ALA A 164 -1.28 -0.96 -2.82
C ALA A 164 -2.64 -0.26 -2.97
N HIS A 165 -3.42 -0.59 -4.01
CA HIS A 165 -4.78 -0.08 -4.19
C HIS A 165 -5.68 -0.46 -3.00
N ALA A 166 -5.70 -1.75 -2.64
CA ALA A 166 -6.52 -2.24 -1.54
C ALA A 166 -6.20 -1.53 -0.21
N LEU A 167 -4.92 -1.28 0.08
CA LEU A 167 -4.50 -0.53 1.26
C LEU A 167 -4.89 0.95 1.21
N LEU A 168 -4.56 1.64 0.12
CA LEU A 168 -4.77 3.09 0.01
C LEU A 168 -6.25 3.45 -0.06
N ALA A 169 -7.09 2.59 -0.63
CA ALA A 169 -8.53 2.79 -0.74
C ALA A 169 -9.28 2.63 0.60
N ASN A 170 -8.61 2.15 1.65
CA ASN A 170 -9.18 2.05 2.99
C ASN A 170 -8.66 3.19 3.90
N PRO A 171 -9.52 3.78 4.77
CA PRO A 171 -9.21 4.95 5.58
C PRO A 171 -8.35 4.63 6.83
N LEU A 172 -7.24 3.93 6.61
CA LEU A 172 -6.28 3.54 7.64
C LEU A 172 -5.54 4.75 8.22
N SER A 173 -4.99 4.58 9.43
CA SER A 173 -4.03 5.54 9.98
C SER A 173 -2.74 5.54 9.15
N GLU A 174 -1.98 6.63 9.19
CA GLU A 174 -0.67 6.64 8.50
C GLU A 174 0.28 5.58 9.08
N ASP A 175 0.22 5.31 10.39
CA ASP A 175 1.06 4.32 11.03
C ASP A 175 0.75 2.90 10.55
N ASP A 176 -0.53 2.57 10.39
CA ASP A 176 -0.94 1.27 9.86
C ASP A 176 -0.56 1.14 8.37
N LEU A 177 -0.74 2.22 7.58
CA LEU A 177 -0.29 2.23 6.19
C LEU A 177 1.22 1.99 6.09
N VAL A 178 2.03 2.68 6.90
CA VAL A 178 3.49 2.48 6.93
C VAL A 178 3.83 1.03 7.30
N ARG A 179 3.18 0.46 8.31
CA ARG A 179 3.40 -0.92 8.74
C ARG A 179 3.09 -1.93 7.61
N HIS A 180 1.95 -1.77 6.95
CA HIS A 180 1.56 -2.65 5.84
C HIS A 180 2.48 -2.49 4.63
N PHE A 181 2.78 -1.25 4.23
CA PHE A 181 3.66 -1.00 3.09
C PHE A 181 5.10 -1.43 3.34
N HIS A 182 5.62 -1.34 4.56
CA HIS A 182 6.95 -1.86 4.87
C HIS A 182 7.03 -3.34 4.54
N THR A 183 6.01 -4.13 4.90
CA THR A 183 5.96 -5.57 4.58
C THR A 183 5.90 -5.81 3.06
N LEU A 184 5.08 -5.04 2.34
CA LEU A 184 4.93 -5.20 0.89
C LEU A 184 6.16 -4.74 0.11
N LEU A 185 6.79 -3.63 0.50
CA LEU A 185 7.92 -3.04 -0.22
C LEU A 185 9.23 -3.82 -0.03
N VAL A 186 9.27 -4.84 0.83
CA VAL A 186 10.44 -5.73 0.95
C VAL A 186 10.60 -6.61 -0.29
N SER A 187 9.49 -7.08 -0.88
CA SER A 187 9.51 -7.97 -2.04
C SER A 187 9.47 -7.25 -3.39
N VAL A 188 9.24 -5.94 -3.40
CA VAL A 188 9.09 -5.14 -4.64
C VAL A 188 10.44 -4.66 -5.16
N PRO A 189 10.76 -4.85 -6.46
CA PRO A 189 11.98 -4.33 -7.07
C PRO A 189 12.17 -2.83 -6.86
N ARG A 190 13.42 -2.38 -6.64
CA ARG A 190 13.74 -0.95 -6.39
C ARG A 190 13.13 0.03 -7.41
N PRO A 191 13.17 -0.21 -8.73
CA PRO A 191 12.59 0.71 -9.71
C PRO A 191 11.08 0.90 -9.48
N GLU A 192 10.33 -0.18 -9.29
CA GLU A 192 8.89 -0.13 -9.03
C GLU A 192 8.56 0.58 -7.71
N ARG A 193 9.40 0.41 -6.67
CA ARG A 193 9.24 1.14 -5.41
C ARG A 193 9.41 2.66 -5.59
N LEU A 194 10.38 3.08 -6.40
CA LEU A 194 10.60 4.52 -6.67
C LEU A 194 9.41 5.11 -7.43
N THR A 195 8.97 4.45 -8.51
CA THR A 195 7.78 4.88 -9.26
C THR A 195 6.53 4.93 -8.38
N PHE A 196 6.37 3.97 -7.45
CA PHE A 196 5.29 4.03 -6.48
C PHE A 196 5.40 5.21 -5.53
N LEU A 197 6.58 5.47 -4.97
CA LEU A 197 6.81 6.60 -4.06
C LEU A 197 6.60 7.95 -4.76
N GLU A 198 7.06 8.11 -6.00
CA GLU A 198 6.83 9.30 -6.82
C GLU A 198 5.32 9.54 -7.01
N ASN A 199 4.58 8.51 -7.40
CA ASN A 199 3.13 8.60 -7.52
C ASN A 199 2.48 8.93 -6.17
N LEU A 200 2.96 8.34 -5.08
CA LEU A 200 2.44 8.57 -3.75
C LEU A 200 2.73 9.98 -3.24
N ILE A 201 3.85 10.61 -3.62
CA ILE A 201 4.18 12.00 -3.26
C ILE A 201 3.10 12.95 -3.78
N THR A 202 2.59 12.72 -4.99
CA THR A 202 1.55 13.58 -5.58
C THR A 202 0.21 13.50 -4.83
N GLN A 203 -0.07 12.39 -4.16
CA GLN A 203 -1.36 12.12 -3.52
C GLN A 203 -1.32 12.22 -1.99
N ARG A 204 -0.22 11.76 -1.38
CA ARG A 204 0.00 11.60 0.07
C ARG A 204 1.48 11.85 0.42
N PRO A 205 1.97 13.10 0.33
CA PRO A 205 3.39 13.43 0.51
C PRO A 205 3.93 13.13 1.92
N ALA A 206 3.08 13.17 2.96
CA ALA A 206 3.48 12.77 4.31
C ALA A 206 3.81 11.27 4.37
N LEU A 207 2.90 10.42 3.88
CA LEU A 207 3.09 8.97 3.84
C LEU A 207 4.31 8.58 3.00
N ALA A 208 4.48 9.17 1.82
CA ALA A 208 5.63 8.87 0.96
C ALA A 208 6.96 9.18 1.64
N ARG A 209 7.09 10.31 2.33
CA ARG A 209 8.28 10.66 3.11
C ARG A 209 8.55 9.65 4.23
N ARG A 210 7.52 9.22 4.94
CA ARG A 210 7.65 8.22 6.01
C ARG A 210 8.10 6.86 5.48
N LEU A 211 7.55 6.41 4.35
CA LEU A 211 7.96 5.18 3.70
C LEU A 211 9.42 5.25 3.22
N ALA A 212 9.79 6.36 2.57
CA ALA A 212 11.17 6.59 2.13
C ALA A 212 12.16 6.58 3.30
N ALA A 213 11.81 7.19 4.44
CA ALA A 213 12.64 7.19 5.64
C ALA A 213 12.76 5.79 6.26
N SER A 214 11.67 5.01 6.27
CA SER A 214 11.68 3.64 6.82
C SER A 214 12.59 2.69 6.03
N GLY A 215 12.68 2.86 4.71
CA GLY A 215 13.56 2.07 3.86
C GLY A 215 15.05 2.40 3.98
N GLN A 216 15.41 3.48 4.69
CA GLN A 216 16.79 3.87 4.97
C GLN A 216 17.32 3.31 6.29
N GLN A 217 16.45 2.70 7.12
CA GLN A 217 16.96 1.98 8.28
C GLN A 217 17.76 0.78 7.78
N PRO A 218 19.07 0.70 8.10
CA PRO A 218 19.88 -0.44 7.69
C PRO A 218 19.21 -1.71 8.21
N VAL A 219 19.08 -2.72 7.35
CA VAL A 219 18.43 -4.02 7.64
C VAL A 219 19.24 -4.85 8.68
N GLY A 220 20.12 -4.21 9.45
CA GLY A 220 21.08 -4.79 10.38
C GLY A 220 20.99 -4.13 11.75
N SER A 221 20.10 -4.64 12.57
CA SER A 221 20.42 -4.94 13.96
C SER A 221 19.99 -6.39 14.16
N ARG A 222 20.66 -7.32 13.47
CA ARG A 222 20.50 -8.75 13.77
C ARG A 222 20.95 -8.97 15.22
N PRO A 223 20.28 -9.81 16.01
CA PRO A 223 20.79 -10.22 17.31
C PRO A 223 22.19 -10.80 17.11
N SER A 224 23.15 -10.32 17.89
CA SER A 224 24.56 -10.69 17.83
C SER A 224 24.71 -12.21 17.85
N VAL A 225 25.10 -12.78 16.71
CA VAL A 225 25.65 -14.14 16.68
C VAL A 225 27.13 -13.97 17.00
N ASP A 226 27.57 -14.57 18.11
CA ASP A 226 28.96 -14.59 18.54
C ASP A 226 29.86 -15.10 17.40
N ALA A 227 30.52 -14.16 16.73
CA ALA A 227 31.45 -14.44 15.67
C ALA A 227 32.85 -14.57 16.25
N GLY A 228 33.41 -15.78 16.09
CA GLY A 228 34.77 -16.12 16.49
C GLY A 228 35.82 -15.21 15.85
N ASP A 229 36.87 -14.99 16.63
CA ASP A 229 37.96 -14.05 16.45
C ASP A 229 38.72 -14.23 15.12
N ALA A 230 38.35 -13.45 14.11
CA ALA A 230 39.03 -13.37 12.83
C ALA A 230 40.29 -12.48 12.93
N GLY A 231 41.28 -12.90 13.71
CA GLY A 231 42.74 -12.65 13.61
C GLY A 231 43.33 -11.29 13.18
N LEU A 232 42.56 -10.21 13.02
CA LEU A 232 43.08 -8.91 12.62
C LEU A 232 43.55 -8.09 13.83
N PRO A 233 44.70 -7.41 13.74
CA PRO A 233 45.15 -6.50 14.78
C PRO A 233 44.07 -5.44 15.10
N PRO A 234 43.76 -5.18 16.38
CA PRO A 234 42.70 -4.24 16.79
C PRO A 234 42.82 -2.84 16.18
N ALA A 235 44.05 -2.36 15.98
CA ALA A 235 44.32 -1.07 15.36
C ALA A 235 43.87 -0.98 13.89
N PHE A 236 44.01 -2.08 13.14
CA PHE A 236 43.62 -2.13 11.73
C PHE A 236 42.10 -2.20 11.59
N ARG A 237 41.43 -2.97 12.45
CA ARG A 237 39.96 -3.04 12.55
C ARG A 237 39.36 -1.67 12.83
N SER A 238 39.88 -0.96 13.83
CA SER A 238 39.43 0.40 14.18
C SER A 238 39.59 1.39 13.02
N HIS A 239 40.70 1.30 12.27
CA HIS A 239 40.97 2.18 11.15
C HIS A 239 40.00 1.97 9.96
N ILE A 240 39.72 0.70 9.62
CA ILE A 240 38.75 0.34 8.59
C ILE A 240 37.34 0.82 8.96
N LEU A 241 36.92 0.58 10.21
CA LEU A 241 35.59 0.99 10.69
C LEU A 241 35.43 2.51 10.67
N HIS A 242 36.47 3.27 11.03
CA HIS A 242 36.46 4.72 10.94
C HIS A 242 36.26 5.21 9.51
N HIS A 243 37.00 4.64 8.55
CA HIS A 243 36.86 4.99 7.13
C HIS A 243 35.49 4.63 6.59
N PHE A 244 34.96 3.46 6.98
CA PHE A 244 33.62 3.02 6.60
C PHE A 244 32.53 3.97 7.08
N LYS A 245 32.58 4.38 8.36
CA LYS A 245 31.64 5.36 8.92
C LYS A 245 31.69 6.70 8.17
N ASN A 246 32.88 7.13 7.77
CA ASN A 246 33.06 8.36 6.99
C ASN A 246 32.46 8.22 5.58
N ILE A 247 32.70 7.10 4.89
CA ILE A 247 32.13 6.82 3.55
C ILE A 247 30.60 6.75 3.62
N HIS A 248 30.03 6.05 4.60
CA HIS A 248 28.58 6.01 4.80
C HIS A 248 27.99 7.40 5.03
N THR A 249 28.65 8.21 5.86
CA THR A 249 28.23 9.59 6.14
C THR A 249 28.27 10.45 4.87
N LEU A 250 29.28 10.27 4.02
CA LEU A 250 29.40 10.98 2.74
C LEU A 250 28.30 10.56 1.75
N ILE A 251 28.03 9.26 1.61
CA ILE A 251 26.95 8.75 0.75
C ILE A 251 25.59 9.25 1.24
N ALA A 252 25.35 9.27 2.55
CA ALA A 252 24.11 9.81 3.11
C ALA A 252 23.93 11.31 2.80
N LYS A 253 25.00 12.12 2.95
CA LYS A 253 25.00 13.54 2.58
C LYS A 253 24.74 13.74 1.07
N LEU A 254 25.30 12.88 0.22
CA LEU A 254 25.12 12.93 -1.22
C LEU A 254 23.67 12.61 -1.62
N ASN A 255 23.07 11.58 -1.03
CA ASN A 255 21.65 11.25 -1.24
C ASN A 255 20.73 12.39 -0.78
N ALA A 256 21.03 13.01 0.37
CA ALA A 256 20.27 14.17 0.86
C ALA A 256 20.38 15.37 -0.09
N ALA A 257 21.56 15.64 -0.65
CA ALA A 257 21.77 16.70 -1.62
C ALA A 257 21.03 16.43 -2.94
N LEU A 258 21.03 15.19 -3.43
CA LEU A 258 20.29 14.79 -4.63
C LEU A 258 18.77 14.92 -4.44
N ALA A 259 18.24 14.48 -3.30
CA ALA A 259 16.83 14.66 -2.97
C ALA A 259 16.43 16.14 -2.90
N GLN A 260 17.29 17.01 -2.36
CA GLN A 260 17.06 18.46 -2.35
C GLN A 260 17.09 19.06 -3.77
N ALA A 261 17.99 18.58 -4.64
CA ALA A 261 18.06 19.01 -6.03
C ALA A 261 16.82 18.57 -6.81
N GLU A 262 16.30 17.37 -6.56
CA GLU A 262 15.06 16.85 -7.16
C GLU A 262 13.87 17.75 -6.87
N VAL A 263 13.68 18.14 -5.60
CA VAL A 263 12.61 19.07 -5.19
C VAL A 263 12.71 20.41 -5.94
N ARG A 264 13.92 20.89 -6.24
CA ARG A 264 14.13 22.14 -6.99
C ARG A 264 13.82 21.96 -8.48
N VAL A 265 14.21 20.83 -9.09
CA VAL A 265 13.94 20.53 -10.51
C VAL A 265 12.43 20.34 -10.75
N SER A 266 11.73 19.65 -9.85
CA SER A 266 10.27 19.48 -9.91
C SER A 266 9.49 20.80 -9.76
N GLY A 267 10.13 21.87 -9.28
CA GLY A 267 9.57 23.21 -9.14
C GLY A 267 9.48 24.02 -10.45
N GLY A 268 9.90 23.47 -11.59
CA GLY A 268 9.56 24.00 -12.91
C GLY A 268 10.72 24.52 -13.77
N LEU A 269 11.90 23.88 -13.78
CA LEU A 269 12.96 24.22 -14.75
C LEU A 269 13.78 23.01 -15.24
N ASP A 270 14.01 23.06 -16.56
CA ASP A 270 15.08 22.44 -17.37
C ASP A 270 15.19 20.91 -17.44
N ALA A 271 14.83 20.35 -18.61
CA ALA A 271 14.98 18.93 -18.95
C ALA A 271 16.44 18.45 -18.83
N GLN A 272 17.41 19.35 -19.07
CA GLN A 272 18.83 19.05 -18.93
C GLN A 272 19.23 18.86 -17.46
N ALA A 273 18.62 19.61 -16.54
CA ALA A 273 18.83 19.46 -15.10
C ALA A 273 18.23 18.15 -14.56
N ALA A 274 17.07 17.73 -15.09
CA ALA A 274 16.47 16.44 -14.76
C ALA A 274 17.35 15.26 -15.22
N MET A 275 17.91 15.32 -16.43
CA MET A 275 18.84 14.30 -16.93
C MET A 275 20.12 14.24 -16.09
N ALA A 276 20.74 15.38 -15.78
CA ALA A 276 21.95 15.43 -14.95
C ALA A 276 21.71 14.88 -13.52
N LEU A 277 20.52 15.14 -12.97
CA LEU A 277 20.12 14.59 -11.68
C LEU A 277 19.96 13.06 -11.74
N GLN A 278 19.35 12.54 -12.80
CA GLN A 278 19.21 11.11 -13.03
C GLN A 278 20.58 10.42 -13.19
N GLU A 279 21.49 11.01 -13.97
CA GLU A 279 22.87 10.51 -14.10
C GLU A 279 23.60 10.50 -12.76
N SER A 280 23.41 11.54 -11.96
CA SER A 280 23.98 11.65 -10.62
C SER A 280 23.45 10.53 -9.70
N TRP A 281 22.14 10.26 -9.73
CA TRP A 281 21.54 9.12 -9.00
C TRP A 281 22.13 7.77 -9.41
N HIS A 282 22.35 7.55 -10.71
CA HIS A 282 23.00 6.34 -11.21
C HIS A 282 24.46 6.24 -10.75
N ALA A 283 25.20 7.35 -10.72
CA ALA A 283 26.57 7.37 -10.20
C ALA A 283 26.64 7.04 -8.70
N VAL A 284 25.75 7.59 -7.88
CA VAL A 284 25.68 7.27 -6.44
C VAL A 284 25.31 5.80 -6.22
N THR A 285 24.39 5.28 -7.01
CA THR A 285 23.98 3.88 -6.91
C THR A 285 25.14 2.93 -7.28
N ARG A 286 25.92 3.27 -8.31
CA ARG A 286 27.15 2.53 -8.65
C ARG A 286 28.17 2.60 -7.53
N LEU A 287 28.45 3.79 -6.99
CA LEU A 287 29.34 3.94 -5.83
C LEU A 287 28.87 3.12 -4.63
N GLN A 288 27.56 3.08 -4.34
CA GLN A 288 27.02 2.24 -3.28
C GLN A 288 27.23 0.75 -3.57
N SER A 289 27.01 0.31 -4.80
CA SER A 289 27.24 -1.08 -5.19
C SER A 289 28.73 -1.45 -5.09
N ASP A 290 29.60 -0.65 -5.69
CA ASP A 290 31.02 -0.95 -5.85
C ASP A 290 31.81 -0.77 -4.54
N VAL A 291 31.38 0.17 -3.69
CA VAL A 291 32.06 0.47 -2.42
C VAL A 291 31.38 -0.19 -1.23
N LEU A 292 30.06 -0.39 -1.20
CA LEU A 292 29.43 -1.00 -0.02
C LEU A 292 29.25 -2.51 -0.14
N ALA A 293 29.13 -3.08 -1.35
CA ALA A 293 28.96 -4.52 -1.50
C ALA A 293 30.22 -5.31 -1.06
N PRO A 294 31.46 -4.96 -1.48
CA PRO A 294 32.66 -5.64 -1.00
C PRO A 294 32.87 -5.45 0.52
N PHE A 295 32.46 -4.30 1.05
CA PHE A 295 32.65 -3.99 2.46
C PHE A 295 31.64 -4.68 3.38
N SER A 296 30.40 -4.93 2.92
CA SER A 296 29.47 -5.77 3.68
C SER A 296 29.96 -7.22 3.77
N GLN A 297 30.66 -7.72 2.75
CA GLN A 297 31.36 -9.01 2.80
C GLN A 297 32.54 -8.99 3.78
N ILE A 298 33.32 -7.90 3.82
CA ILE A 298 34.41 -7.74 4.80
C ILE A 298 33.85 -7.63 6.23
N SER A 299 32.82 -6.82 6.48
CA SER A 299 32.19 -6.70 7.81
C SER A 299 31.66 -8.04 8.31
N ALA A 300 30.98 -8.79 7.43
CA ALA A 300 30.50 -10.14 7.72
C ALA A 300 31.66 -11.11 8.01
N ALA A 301 32.78 -10.99 7.31
CA ALA A 301 33.98 -11.81 7.55
C ALA A 301 34.72 -11.43 8.84
N LEU A 302 34.61 -10.18 9.31
CA LEU A 302 35.22 -9.70 10.55
C LEU A 302 34.37 -9.95 11.80
N GLY A 303 33.23 -10.62 11.64
CA GLY A 303 32.35 -10.95 12.76
C GLY A 303 31.68 -9.73 13.38
N GLU A 304 31.67 -8.59 12.69
CA GLU A 304 30.85 -7.43 13.08
C GLU A 304 29.61 -7.40 12.18
N GLY A 305 28.51 -7.91 12.73
CA GLY A 305 27.15 -7.61 12.29
C GLY A 305 26.59 -6.43 13.06
#